data_AF-A0A9C9N2X9-F1
#
_entry.id   AF-A0A9C9N2X9-F1
#
_cell.length_a   1.000
_cell.length_b   1.000
_cell.length_c   1.000
_cell.angle_alpha   90.00
_cell.angle_beta   90.00
_cell.angle_gamma   90.00
#
_symmetry.space_group_name_H-M   'P 1'
#
loop_
_entity.id
_entity.type
_entity.pdbx_description
1 polymer ?
#
loop_
_entity_poly.entity_id
_entity_poly.type
_entity_poly.pdbx_seq_one_letter_code
_entity_poly.pdbx_strand_id
1 'polypeptide(L)'
;MEVHMRRLTLFAVLTLLVIAVGSPIARGQEPVPIAPGVDIPLEAEQFLYPPDSLGAPEGTVWGTADGKEVPLAPGVSIPLETPQRLREWPEADVLVPDATILLDVPLFSQNDPAWKNNVMQTCGQTIGQAGCALTSTAMVFKYYGAVNKNPGQLNTCLGNYACPIYWNVAANSCSESKATWVGSWSFSYSKLQSMLSAGRPPIVKLVKGSSTHFVVARSGSGSQPSNYWINDPWDGAIKQLSAYTNNGWTLDSIREFARR
;
A
#
# COMPACT_ATOMS: atom_id res chain seq x y z
N MET A 1 -99.18 -2.25 20.05
CA MET A 1 -99.90 -2.87 18.93
C MET A 1 -98.88 -3.46 17.98
N GLU A 2 -98.99 -4.78 17.78
CA GLU A 2 -98.66 -5.54 16.56
C GLU A 2 -97.21 -5.45 16.06
N VAL A 3 -96.34 -6.44 16.30
CA VAL A 3 -96.37 -7.85 15.87
C VAL A 3 -96.70 -8.01 14.39
N HIS A 4 -95.67 -8.09 13.54
CA HIS A 4 -95.67 -9.02 12.42
C HIS A 4 -94.31 -9.69 12.24
N MET A 5 -94.41 -10.98 11.95
CA MET A 5 -93.46 -12.04 12.24
C MET A 5 -93.20 -12.82 10.93
N ARG A 6 -91.93 -13.24 10.70
CA ARG A 6 -91.43 -14.28 9.76
C ARG A 6 -91.46 -13.90 8.26
N ARG A 7 -90.42 -14.21 7.44
CA ARG A 7 -89.72 -15.49 7.29
C ARG A 7 -88.23 -15.37 6.89
N LEU A 8 -87.58 -16.49 7.18
CA LEU A 8 -86.18 -16.91 7.11
C LEU A 8 -85.75 -17.34 5.69
N THR A 9 -84.53 -17.02 5.27
CA THR A 9 -83.68 -17.96 4.51
C THR A 9 -82.20 -17.75 4.83
N LEU A 10 -81.57 -18.85 5.25
CA LEU A 10 -80.16 -19.06 5.61
C LEU A 10 -79.16 -18.58 4.55
N PHE A 11 -77.98 -18.11 4.98
CA PHE A 11 -76.72 -18.78 4.68
C PHE A 11 -75.71 -18.57 5.83
N ALA A 12 -75.01 -19.67 6.14
CA ALA A 12 -74.04 -19.88 7.22
C ALA A 12 -72.89 -18.85 7.22
N VAL A 13 -72.11 -18.61 8.27
CA VAL A 13 -71.26 -19.49 9.10
C VAL A 13 -70.83 -18.64 10.33
N LEU A 14 -71.06 -19.07 11.59
CA LEU A 14 -70.05 -19.56 12.56
C LEU A 14 -68.77 -18.66 12.63
N THR A 15 -68.25 -18.11 13.74
CA THR A 15 -68.38 -18.37 15.18
C THR A 15 -67.58 -17.31 15.96
N LEU A 16 -68.05 -17.05 17.20
CA LEU A 16 -67.31 -16.84 18.45
C LEU A 16 -66.18 -15.79 18.59
N LEU A 17 -66.51 -14.80 19.42
CA LEU A 17 -65.63 -14.05 20.31
C LEU A 17 -65.20 -14.93 21.51
N VAL A 18 -63.90 -15.08 21.82
CA VAL A 18 -63.37 -15.18 23.21
C VAL A 18 -61.91 -14.67 23.26
N ILE A 19 -61.66 -13.87 24.30
CA ILE A 19 -60.42 -13.21 24.73
C ILE A 19 -59.43 -14.23 25.34
N ALA A 20 -58.13 -14.09 25.09
CA ALA A 20 -57.10 -14.48 26.05
C ALA A 20 -55.75 -13.80 25.79
N VAL A 21 -55.40 -12.90 26.71
CA VAL A 21 -54.14 -12.73 27.45
C VAL A 21 -52.86 -13.31 26.84
N GLY A 22 -51.83 -12.47 26.82
CA GLY A 22 -50.53 -12.73 26.21
C GLY A 22 -49.79 -13.96 26.68
N SER A 23 -48.85 -14.35 25.83
CA SER A 23 -47.62 -15.05 26.16
C SER A 23 -46.68 -14.94 24.95
N PRO A 24 -45.35 -14.96 25.19
CA PRO A 24 -44.36 -14.57 24.20
C PRO A 24 -44.32 -15.60 23.08
N ILE A 25 -44.26 -15.14 21.82
CA ILE A 25 -43.91 -16.06 20.73
C ILE A 25 -42.41 -16.34 20.83
N ALA A 26 -42.17 -17.48 21.47
CA ALA A 26 -41.08 -18.43 21.36
C ALA A 26 -39.91 -18.10 20.40
N ARG A 27 -38.70 -18.28 20.92
CA ARG A 27 -37.52 -18.63 20.11
C ARG A 27 -37.87 -19.82 19.20
N GLY A 28 -37.80 -19.62 17.89
CA GLY A 28 -37.83 -20.74 16.92
C GLY A 28 -38.92 -20.74 15.86
N GLN A 29 -39.55 -19.62 15.53
CA GLN A 29 -40.43 -19.54 14.35
C GLN A 29 -39.74 -18.74 13.25
N GLU A 30 -39.43 -19.39 12.12
CA GLU A 30 -38.92 -18.72 10.92
C GLU A 30 -39.92 -17.64 10.46
N PRO A 31 -39.45 -16.43 10.09
CA PRO A 31 -40.34 -15.41 9.55
C PRO A 31 -40.94 -15.88 8.22
N VAL A 32 -42.25 -15.64 8.06
CA VAL A 32 -42.99 -15.92 6.82
C VAL A 32 -42.39 -15.06 5.70
N PRO A 33 -41.97 -15.64 4.56
CA PRO A 33 -41.39 -14.86 3.47
C PRO A 33 -42.46 -14.00 2.80
N ILE A 34 -42.21 -12.70 2.72
CA ILE A 34 -42.97 -11.75 1.91
C ILE A 34 -42.49 -11.92 0.46
N ALA A 35 -43.42 -11.99 -0.50
CA ALA A 35 -43.09 -12.13 -1.91
C ALA A 35 -42.26 -10.92 -2.42
N PRO A 36 -41.40 -11.11 -3.43
CA PRO A 36 -40.62 -10.02 -4.02
C PRO A 36 -41.52 -8.91 -4.57
N GLY A 37 -41.24 -7.65 -4.19
CA GLY A 37 -41.90 -6.46 -4.76
C GLY A 37 -42.94 -5.76 -3.88
N VAL A 38 -42.92 -5.95 -2.56
CA VAL A 38 -43.74 -5.14 -1.63
C VAL A 38 -42.87 -4.07 -0.98
N ASP A 39 -43.12 -2.81 -1.32
CA ASP A 39 -42.52 -1.67 -0.62
C ASP A 39 -43.25 -1.45 0.70
N ILE A 40 -42.54 -1.59 1.82
CA ILE A 40 -43.00 -1.14 3.13
C ILE A 40 -42.21 0.13 3.47
N PRO A 41 -42.87 1.27 3.75
CA PRO A 41 -42.15 2.45 4.22
C PRO A 41 -41.62 2.17 5.63
N LEU A 42 -40.30 2.06 5.75
CA LEU A 42 -39.63 2.08 7.05
C LEU A 42 -39.29 3.53 7.36
N GLU A 43 -40.13 4.16 8.18
CA GLU A 43 -39.72 5.33 8.95
C GLU A 43 -38.52 4.91 9.79
N ALA A 44 -37.36 5.45 9.47
CA ALA A 44 -36.12 5.15 10.16
C ALA A 44 -36.19 5.72 11.58
N GLU A 45 -36.64 4.91 12.54
CA GLU A 45 -36.23 5.13 13.91
C GLU A 45 -34.71 4.90 13.96
N GLN A 46 -33.98 5.99 14.10
CA GLN A 46 -32.54 5.94 14.35
C GLN A 46 -32.31 5.08 15.58
N PHE A 47 -31.64 3.94 15.40
CA PHE A 47 -31.12 3.14 16.50
C PHE A 47 -30.05 3.95 17.24
N LEU A 48 -30.49 4.76 18.20
CA LEU A 48 -29.62 5.48 19.11
C LEU A 48 -29.18 4.51 20.19
N TYR A 49 -27.87 4.24 20.25
CA TYR A 49 -27.29 3.54 21.38
C TYR A 49 -27.53 4.35 22.67
N PRO A 50 -27.86 3.70 23.80
CA PRO A 50 -27.87 4.37 25.09
C PRO A 50 -26.48 4.99 25.36
N PRO A 51 -26.41 6.18 25.98
CA PRO A 51 -25.16 6.94 26.14
C PRO A 51 -24.06 6.21 26.94
N ASP A 52 -24.38 5.09 27.59
CA ASP A 52 -23.47 4.35 28.47
C ASP A 52 -22.91 3.03 27.85
N SER A 53 -23.04 2.83 26.53
CA SER A 53 -22.51 1.64 25.84
C SER A 53 -21.01 1.75 25.55
N LEU A 54 -20.19 0.81 26.05
CA LEU A 54 -18.72 0.72 25.87
C LEU A 54 -18.26 0.36 24.43
N GLY A 55 -18.98 0.82 23.40
CA GLY A 55 -18.74 0.45 22.00
C GLY A 55 -19.36 -0.90 21.61
N ALA A 56 -19.31 -1.22 20.32
CA ALA A 56 -19.86 -2.45 19.78
C ALA A 56 -19.09 -3.68 20.32
N PRO A 57 -19.76 -4.82 20.59
CA PRO A 57 -19.10 -6.02 21.12
C PRO A 57 -18.02 -6.54 20.16
N GLU A 58 -16.96 -7.11 20.75
CA GLU A 58 -15.83 -7.70 20.01
C GLU A 58 -16.33 -8.81 19.07
N GLY A 59 -16.00 -8.71 17.78
CA GLY A 59 -16.53 -9.61 16.72
C GLY A 59 -17.72 -9.06 15.93
N THR A 60 -18.12 -7.80 16.13
CA THR A 60 -19.14 -7.13 15.30
C THR A 60 -18.67 -6.98 13.86
N VAL A 61 -19.44 -7.52 12.92
CA VAL A 61 -19.21 -7.37 11.48
C VAL A 61 -20.01 -6.18 10.97
N TRP A 62 -19.35 -5.29 10.23
CA TRP A 62 -19.93 -4.07 9.70
C TRP A 62 -20.29 -4.21 8.22
N GLY A 63 -21.37 -3.55 7.80
CA GLY A 63 -21.77 -3.43 6.40
C GLY A 63 -22.15 -1.98 6.06
N THR A 64 -22.20 -1.65 4.77
CA THR A 64 -22.52 -0.30 4.30
C THR A 64 -23.94 -0.25 3.74
N ALA A 65 -24.77 0.65 4.27
CA ALA A 65 -26.08 1.00 3.74
C ALA A 65 -26.15 2.51 3.49
N ASP A 66 -26.49 2.93 2.26
CA ASP A 66 -26.56 4.34 1.84
C ASP A 66 -25.33 5.18 2.24
N GLY A 67 -24.15 4.58 2.13
CA GLY A 67 -22.87 5.23 2.43
C GLY A 67 -22.56 5.38 3.93
N LYS A 68 -23.33 4.76 4.83
CA LYS A 68 -23.05 4.71 6.27
C LYS A 68 -22.77 3.28 6.74
N GLU A 69 -21.82 3.14 7.66
CA GLU A 69 -21.52 1.85 8.30
C GLU A 69 -22.58 1.52 9.36
N VAL A 70 -23.11 0.31 9.29
CA VAL A 70 -24.11 -0.23 10.22
C VAL A 70 -23.69 -1.64 10.67
N PRO A 71 -23.92 -2.03 11.94
CA PRO A 71 -23.56 -3.35 12.44
C PRO A 71 -24.55 -4.41 11.93
N LEU A 72 -24.04 -5.54 11.46
CA LEU A 72 -24.86 -6.66 11.00
C LEU A 72 -25.36 -7.50 12.19
N ALA A 73 -26.66 -7.78 12.24
CA ALA A 73 -27.24 -8.62 13.29
C ALA A 73 -26.74 -10.08 13.18
N PRO A 74 -26.48 -10.78 14.31
CA PRO A 74 -26.06 -12.17 14.30
C PRO A 74 -27.09 -13.06 13.61
N GLY A 75 -26.67 -13.83 12.60
CA GLY A 75 -27.55 -14.73 11.84
C GLY A 75 -28.05 -14.17 10.50
N VAL A 76 -27.66 -12.95 10.11
CA VAL A 76 -27.87 -12.44 8.74
C VAL A 76 -26.79 -13.01 7.83
N SER A 77 -27.14 -14.01 7.02
CA SER A 77 -26.31 -14.46 5.90
C SER A 77 -26.68 -13.64 4.67
N ILE A 78 -25.75 -12.81 4.19
CA ILE A 78 -25.85 -12.22 2.86
C ILE A 78 -25.73 -13.38 1.87
N PRO A 79 -26.68 -13.59 0.93
CA PRO A 79 -26.43 -14.49 -0.18
C PRO A 79 -25.15 -13.98 -0.85
N LEU A 80 -24.12 -14.82 -0.93
CA LEU A 80 -23.09 -14.62 -1.93
C LEU A 80 -23.82 -14.83 -3.25
N GLU A 81 -24.33 -13.74 -3.82
CA GLU A 81 -24.71 -13.73 -5.21
C GLU A 81 -23.52 -14.33 -5.95
N THR A 82 -23.79 -15.45 -6.66
CA THR A 82 -22.93 -15.96 -7.72
C THR A 82 -22.33 -14.74 -8.39
N PRO A 83 -20.99 -14.57 -8.48
CA PRO A 83 -20.41 -13.30 -8.86
C PRO A 83 -21.17 -12.87 -10.10
N GLN A 84 -21.97 -11.81 -9.96
CA GLN A 84 -22.59 -11.22 -11.13
C GLN A 84 -21.36 -10.94 -11.97
N ARG A 85 -21.18 -11.72 -13.05
CA ARG A 85 -20.08 -11.58 -14.02
C ARG A 85 -19.88 -10.10 -14.09
N LEU A 86 -18.80 -9.61 -13.47
CA LEU A 86 -18.58 -8.19 -13.17
C LEU A 86 -19.23 -7.46 -14.32
N ARG A 87 -20.36 -6.77 -14.10
CA ARG A 87 -20.97 -5.98 -15.17
C ARG A 87 -19.78 -5.22 -15.70
N GLU A 88 -19.37 -5.57 -16.92
CA GLU A 88 -18.14 -5.06 -17.50
C GLU A 88 -18.32 -3.57 -17.31
N TRP A 89 -17.55 -2.99 -16.37
CA TRP A 89 -17.29 -1.57 -16.42
C TRP A 89 -16.93 -1.40 -17.87
N PRO A 90 -17.60 -0.53 -18.65
CA PRO A 90 -17.06 -0.25 -19.95
C PRO A 90 -15.60 0.05 -19.65
N GLU A 91 -14.72 -0.80 -20.18
CA GLU A 91 -13.31 -0.50 -20.34
C GLU A 91 -13.27 0.65 -21.36
N ALA A 92 -13.96 1.73 -21.05
CA ALA A 92 -13.82 3.02 -21.65
C ALA A 92 -12.52 3.52 -21.06
N ASP A 93 -11.42 3.05 -21.66
CA ASP A 93 -10.16 3.77 -21.79
C ASP A 93 -9.86 4.70 -20.60
N VAL A 94 -9.94 4.17 -19.38
CA VAL A 94 -9.20 4.78 -18.29
C VAL A 94 -7.78 4.35 -18.57
N LEU A 95 -7.12 5.13 -19.42
CA LEU A 95 -5.70 5.34 -19.35
C LEU A 95 -5.45 5.77 -17.90
N VAL A 96 -5.36 4.83 -16.97
CA VAL A 96 -4.70 5.10 -15.70
C VAL A 96 -3.29 5.39 -16.19
N PRO A 97 -2.81 6.64 -16.18
CA PRO A 97 -1.39 6.84 -16.39
C PRO A 97 -0.76 5.96 -15.33
N ASP A 98 0.11 5.04 -15.73
CA ASP A 98 0.95 4.31 -14.79
C ASP A 98 1.53 5.36 -13.86
N ALA A 99 0.95 5.46 -12.66
CA ALA A 99 1.17 6.59 -11.80
C ALA A 99 2.63 6.50 -11.42
N THR A 100 3.45 7.32 -12.08
CA THR A 100 4.89 7.15 -12.09
C THR A 100 5.33 7.19 -10.63
N ILE A 101 5.76 6.04 -10.11
CA ILE A 101 6.20 5.92 -8.72
C ILE A 101 7.30 6.95 -8.53
N LEU A 102 7.17 7.86 -7.58
CA LEU A 102 8.16 8.90 -7.34
C LEU A 102 8.56 8.91 -5.87
N LEU A 103 9.83 8.61 -5.61
CA LEU A 103 10.44 8.69 -4.29
C LEU A 103 11.25 9.98 -4.23
N ASP A 104 11.00 10.80 -3.21
CA ASP A 104 11.73 12.07 -3.00
C ASP A 104 13.12 11.84 -2.38
N VAL A 105 13.94 11.09 -3.11
CA VAL A 105 15.31 10.78 -2.71
C VAL A 105 16.17 12.01 -2.96
N PRO A 106 16.88 12.53 -1.93
CA PRO A 106 17.77 13.67 -2.11
C PRO A 106 18.93 13.28 -3.03
N LEU A 107 19.42 14.26 -3.78
CA LEU A 107 20.52 14.09 -4.73
C LEU A 107 21.83 14.59 -4.11
N PHE A 108 22.84 13.73 -4.11
CA PHE A 108 24.21 14.08 -3.73
C PHE A 108 25.17 13.74 -4.87
N SER A 109 26.15 14.62 -5.10
CA SER A 109 27.27 14.33 -5.98
C SER A 109 28.45 13.78 -5.18
N GLN A 110 29.10 12.73 -5.67
CA GLN A 110 30.38 12.25 -5.11
C GLN A 110 31.51 13.26 -5.34
N ASN A 111 31.32 14.16 -6.32
CA ASN A 111 32.27 15.20 -6.72
C ASN A 111 32.01 16.56 -6.04
N ASP A 112 31.13 16.62 -5.04
CA ASP A 112 30.92 17.82 -4.24
C ASP A 112 32.23 18.27 -3.55
N PRO A 113 32.63 19.55 -3.66
CA PRO A 113 33.84 20.07 -3.04
C PRO A 113 33.97 19.79 -1.54
N ALA A 114 32.86 19.66 -0.80
CA ALA A 114 32.87 19.43 0.64
C ALA A 114 33.41 18.06 1.05
N TRP A 115 33.38 17.05 0.17
CA TRP A 115 33.83 15.69 0.52
C TRP A 115 34.55 14.93 -0.58
N LYS A 116 34.60 15.43 -1.83
CA LYS A 116 35.23 14.72 -2.97
C LYS A 116 36.68 14.30 -2.73
N ASN A 117 37.39 15.02 -1.85
CA ASN A 117 38.80 14.76 -1.53
C ASN A 117 38.98 13.85 -0.30
N ASN A 118 37.89 13.46 0.38
CA ASN A 118 37.97 12.58 1.54
C ASN A 118 38.37 11.18 1.06
N VAL A 119 39.40 10.61 1.68
CA VAL A 119 39.88 9.26 1.36
C VAL A 119 38.93 8.22 1.98
N MET A 120 38.53 7.24 1.18
CA MET A 120 37.78 6.07 1.64
C MET A 120 38.73 4.94 2.01
N GLN A 121 38.54 4.38 3.20
CA GLN A 121 39.35 3.25 3.66
C GLN A 121 38.68 1.92 3.28
N THR A 122 39.43 0.87 2.98
CA THR A 122 40.91 0.80 3.00
C THR A 122 41.54 0.96 1.61
N CYS A 123 40.73 1.13 0.55
CA CYS A 123 41.25 1.16 -0.83
C CYS A 123 42.10 2.40 -1.17
N GLY A 124 42.05 3.46 -0.35
CA GLY A 124 42.89 4.65 -0.52
C GLY A 124 42.43 5.62 -1.61
N GLN A 125 41.28 5.38 -2.24
CA GLN A 125 40.69 6.29 -3.23
C GLN A 125 39.81 7.34 -2.58
N THR A 126 39.68 8.51 -3.20
CA THR A 126 38.78 9.55 -2.69
C THR A 126 37.33 9.28 -3.07
N ILE A 127 36.39 9.91 -2.35
CA ILE A 127 34.96 9.86 -2.70
C ILE A 127 34.71 10.34 -4.13
N GLY A 128 35.41 11.40 -4.58
CA GLY A 128 35.29 11.88 -5.96
C GLY A 128 35.72 10.86 -7.00
N GLN A 129 36.78 10.08 -6.70
CA GLN A 129 37.34 9.09 -7.63
C GLN A 129 36.49 7.82 -7.75
N ALA A 130 35.93 7.31 -6.65
CA ALA A 130 35.24 6.01 -6.63
C ALA A 130 34.07 5.88 -5.65
N GLY A 131 33.53 7.00 -5.17
CA GLY A 131 32.51 7.03 -4.12
C GLY A 131 31.08 6.84 -4.57
N CYS A 132 30.80 6.32 -5.78
CA CYS A 132 29.42 6.22 -6.30
C CYS A 132 28.52 5.38 -5.38
N ALA A 133 28.98 4.18 -4.98
CA ALA A 133 28.24 3.30 -4.06
C ALA A 133 27.97 3.95 -2.69
N LEU A 134 28.98 4.62 -2.14
CA LEU A 134 28.91 5.31 -0.86
C LEU A 134 27.95 6.51 -0.92
N THR A 135 28.05 7.32 -1.96
CA THR A 135 27.19 8.48 -2.20
C THR A 135 25.74 8.05 -2.43
N SER A 136 25.50 6.99 -3.21
CA SER A 136 24.17 6.40 -3.37
C SER A 136 23.59 5.92 -2.04
N THR A 137 24.40 5.28 -1.19
CA THR A 137 23.96 4.82 0.13
C THR A 137 23.57 5.99 1.04
N ALA A 138 24.35 7.08 1.02
CA ALA A 138 24.02 8.31 1.75
C ALA A 138 22.68 8.91 1.31
N MET A 139 22.40 8.95 -0.01
CA MET A 139 21.10 9.40 -0.54
C MET A 139 19.94 8.56 0.01
N VAL A 140 20.08 7.23 0.01
CA VAL A 140 19.03 6.32 0.55
C VAL A 140 18.83 6.51 2.05
N PHE A 141 19.90 6.65 2.83
CA PHE A 141 19.77 6.86 4.28
C PHE A 141 19.12 8.21 4.61
N LYS A 142 19.47 9.25 3.86
CA LYS A 142 18.85 10.57 4.00
C LYS A 142 17.36 10.52 3.66
N TYR A 143 16.97 9.78 2.61
CA TYR A 143 15.56 9.52 2.29
C TYR A 143 14.81 8.78 3.43
N TYR A 144 15.47 7.88 4.16
CA TYR A 144 14.90 7.24 5.34
C TYR A 144 14.93 8.12 6.61
N GLY A 145 15.42 9.35 6.52
CA GLY A 145 15.39 10.32 7.61
C GLY A 145 16.66 10.35 8.47
N ALA A 146 17.78 9.82 7.99
CA ALA A 146 19.06 9.98 8.66
C ALA A 146 19.57 11.42 8.44
N VAL A 147 19.60 12.24 9.50
CA VAL A 147 19.81 13.69 9.36
C VAL A 147 21.27 14.03 9.09
N ASN A 148 22.23 13.24 9.59
CA ASN A 148 23.67 13.49 9.47
C ASN A 148 24.37 12.46 8.57
N LYS A 149 23.79 12.18 7.39
CA LYS A 149 24.35 11.23 6.41
C LYS A 149 24.48 11.81 5.00
N ASN A 150 25.30 12.85 4.86
CA ASN A 150 25.93 13.15 3.58
C ASN A 150 27.06 12.14 3.28
N PRO A 151 27.64 12.14 2.07
CA PRO A 151 28.69 11.18 1.70
C PRO A 151 29.94 11.26 2.60
N GLY A 152 30.42 12.46 2.93
CA GLY A 152 31.56 12.64 3.82
C GLY A 152 31.33 12.05 5.21
N GLN A 153 30.16 12.31 5.80
CA GLN A 153 29.77 11.79 7.12
C GLN A 153 29.60 10.27 7.12
N LEU A 154 29.03 9.70 6.05
CA LEU A 154 28.92 8.25 5.91
C LEU A 154 30.30 7.60 5.77
N ASN A 155 31.21 8.19 4.98
CA ASN A 155 32.59 7.72 4.86
C ASN A 155 33.30 7.69 6.21
N THR A 156 33.23 8.79 6.97
CA THR A 156 33.82 8.86 8.32
C THR A 156 33.25 7.80 9.25
N CYS A 157 31.94 7.57 9.24
CA CYS A 157 31.31 6.56 10.08
C CYS A 157 31.75 5.13 9.72
N LEU A 158 31.84 4.83 8.43
CA LEU A 158 32.20 3.51 7.94
C LEU A 158 33.68 3.18 8.17
N GLY A 159 34.58 4.17 8.14
CA GLY A 159 36.01 3.93 8.27
C GLY A 159 36.49 2.86 7.27
N ASN A 160 37.07 1.77 7.77
CA ASN A 160 37.59 0.65 6.96
C ASN A 160 36.52 -0.07 6.13
N TYR A 161 35.24 0.19 6.38
CA TYR A 161 34.10 -0.40 5.68
C TYR A 161 33.56 0.48 4.55
N ALA A 162 34.26 1.58 4.20
CA ALA A 162 33.83 2.53 3.19
C ALA A 162 34.17 2.08 1.75
N CYS A 163 35.27 1.35 1.57
CA CYS A 163 35.76 0.94 0.25
C CYS A 163 36.43 -0.45 0.25
N PRO A 164 35.81 -1.46 -0.40
CA PRO A 164 34.44 -1.42 -0.92
C PRO A 164 33.45 -1.19 0.22
N ILE A 165 32.27 -0.65 -0.07
CA ILE A 165 31.27 -0.41 0.97
C ILE A 165 30.72 -1.74 1.52
N TYR A 166 30.66 -1.87 2.85
CA TYR A 166 30.02 -3.01 3.51
C TYR A 166 28.57 -2.62 3.83
N TRP A 167 27.65 -3.02 2.96
CA TRP A 167 26.24 -2.58 2.99
C TRP A 167 25.54 -2.86 4.32
N ASN A 168 25.79 -4.03 4.92
CA ASN A 168 25.23 -4.40 6.22
C ASN A 168 25.76 -3.51 7.36
N VAL A 169 27.06 -3.18 7.35
CA VAL A 169 27.67 -2.26 8.33
C VAL A 169 27.11 -0.86 8.14
N ALA A 170 26.96 -0.41 6.89
CA ALA A 170 26.36 0.88 6.58
C ALA A 170 24.95 1.00 7.19
N ALA A 171 24.08 0.01 6.98
CA ALA A 171 22.74 0.01 7.56
C ALA A 171 22.77 -0.06 9.10
N ASN A 172 23.48 -1.03 9.66
CA ASN A 172 23.35 -1.34 11.08
C ASN A 172 24.05 -0.33 12.00
N SER A 173 25.18 0.24 11.55
CA SER A 173 26.03 1.09 12.39
C SER A 173 26.01 2.54 11.95
N CYS A 174 25.71 2.83 10.68
CA CYS A 174 25.90 4.15 10.10
C CYS A 174 24.64 4.79 9.53
N SER A 175 23.46 4.17 9.64
CA SER A 175 22.21 4.75 9.14
C SER A 175 21.42 5.57 10.16
N GLU A 176 21.95 5.79 11.38
CA GLU A 176 21.19 6.39 12.49
C GLU A 176 19.93 5.58 12.85
N SER A 177 20.03 4.25 12.75
CA SER A 177 18.91 3.32 12.94
C SER A 177 17.72 3.57 12.01
N LYS A 178 17.94 4.15 10.83
CA LYS A 178 16.90 4.44 9.84
C LYS A 178 16.80 3.41 8.72
N ALA A 179 17.83 2.60 8.53
CA ALA A 179 17.88 1.61 7.47
C ALA A 179 18.17 0.21 8.01
N THR A 180 17.55 -0.78 7.39
CA THR A 180 17.88 -2.20 7.52
C THR A 180 18.42 -2.70 6.19
N TRP A 181 19.53 -3.44 6.22
CA TRP A 181 20.07 -4.12 5.04
C TRP A 181 19.20 -5.33 4.71
N VAL A 182 18.68 -5.40 3.48
CA VAL A 182 17.86 -6.52 3.03
C VAL A 182 18.69 -7.49 2.21
N GLY A 183 19.44 -7.01 1.22
CA GLY A 183 20.23 -7.90 0.39
C GLY A 183 20.66 -7.30 -0.95
N SER A 184 21.37 -8.15 -1.71
CA SER A 184 21.76 -7.89 -3.08
C SER A 184 21.05 -8.87 -4.01
N TRP A 185 20.62 -8.37 -5.17
CA TRP A 185 19.83 -9.15 -6.13
C TRP A 185 20.39 -8.96 -7.52
N SER A 186 20.31 -9.99 -8.37
CA SER A 186 20.51 -9.80 -9.81
C SER A 186 19.50 -8.77 -10.33
N PHE A 187 19.92 -7.96 -11.31
CA PHE A 187 19.03 -6.95 -11.85
C PHE A 187 17.84 -7.60 -12.57
N SER A 188 16.64 -7.13 -12.24
CA SER A 188 15.45 -7.30 -13.08
C SER A 188 14.55 -6.07 -12.94
N TYR A 189 13.84 -5.73 -14.01
CA TYR A 189 12.86 -4.64 -13.97
C TYR A 189 11.75 -4.90 -12.97
N SER A 190 11.31 -6.15 -12.82
CA SER A 190 10.32 -6.54 -11.81
C SER A 190 10.82 -6.28 -10.39
N LYS A 191 12.08 -6.58 -10.09
CA LYS A 191 12.68 -6.29 -8.77
C LYS A 191 12.82 -4.79 -8.55
N LEU A 192 13.32 -4.07 -9.55
CA LEU A 192 13.46 -2.61 -9.51
C LEU A 192 12.10 -1.93 -9.21
N GLN A 193 11.07 -2.26 -9.98
CA GLN A 193 9.72 -1.73 -9.79
C GLN A 193 9.15 -2.13 -8.43
N SER A 194 9.28 -3.39 -8.00
CA SER A 194 8.75 -3.84 -6.70
C SER A 194 9.33 -3.05 -5.52
N MET A 195 10.62 -2.70 -5.60
CA MET A 195 11.27 -1.91 -4.57
C MET A 195 10.79 -0.46 -4.58
N LEU A 196 10.65 0.14 -5.76
CA LEU A 196 10.08 1.48 -5.91
C LEU A 196 8.65 1.52 -5.34
N SER A 197 7.80 0.57 -5.70
CA SER A 197 6.41 0.47 -5.19
C SER A 197 6.37 0.28 -3.67
N ALA A 198 7.37 -0.38 -3.08
CA ALA A 198 7.51 -0.54 -1.64
C ALA A 198 8.12 0.69 -0.93
N GLY A 199 8.35 1.79 -1.64
CA GLY A 199 8.98 2.99 -1.09
C GLY A 199 10.46 2.80 -0.74
N ARG A 200 11.15 1.85 -1.39
CA ARG A 200 12.56 1.50 -1.15
C ARG A 200 13.42 1.90 -2.34
N PRO A 201 14.17 3.01 -2.27
CA PRO A 201 15.01 3.47 -3.38
C PRO A 201 16.09 2.43 -3.74
N PRO A 202 16.03 1.82 -4.94
CA PRO A 202 17.00 0.82 -5.35
C PRO A 202 18.33 1.45 -5.71
N ILE A 203 19.44 0.91 -5.19
CA ILE A 203 20.77 1.26 -5.69
C ILE A 203 21.12 0.26 -6.79
N VAL A 204 21.16 0.73 -8.03
CA VAL A 204 21.45 -0.08 -9.22
C VAL A 204 22.94 -0.04 -9.51
N LYS A 205 23.57 -1.21 -9.62
CA LYS A 205 24.93 -1.38 -10.11
C LYS A 205 24.91 -1.53 -11.63
N LEU A 206 25.69 -0.70 -12.30
CA LEU A 206 25.96 -0.78 -13.74
C LEU A 206 27.40 -1.23 -13.98
N VAL A 207 27.64 -1.95 -15.07
CA VAL A 207 28.97 -2.42 -15.46
C VAL A 207 29.25 -2.14 -16.93
N LYS A 208 30.49 -1.79 -17.25
CA LYS A 208 31.01 -1.65 -18.63
C LYS A 208 32.48 -2.09 -18.66
N GLY A 209 32.73 -3.30 -19.16
CA GLY A 209 34.05 -3.92 -19.05
C GLY A 209 34.45 -4.08 -17.58
N SER A 210 35.61 -3.54 -17.19
CA SER A 210 36.08 -3.51 -15.80
C SER A 210 35.51 -2.34 -14.98
N SER A 211 34.81 -1.38 -15.62
CA SER A 211 34.24 -0.23 -14.94
C SER A 211 32.92 -0.57 -14.28
N THR A 212 32.69 -0.05 -13.07
CA THR A 212 31.44 -0.17 -12.32
C THR A 212 30.94 1.20 -11.94
N HIS A 213 29.61 1.38 -11.94
CA HIS A 213 28.95 2.58 -11.44
C HIS A 213 27.73 2.21 -10.59
N PHE A 214 27.36 3.07 -9.65
CA PHE A 214 26.18 2.89 -8.81
C PHE A 214 25.32 4.15 -8.87
N VAL A 215 24.01 3.96 -9.02
CA VAL A 215 23.01 5.04 -9.12
C VAL A 215 21.80 4.69 -8.27
N VAL A 216 21.00 5.68 -7.86
CA VAL A 216 19.76 5.42 -7.10
C VAL A 216 18.57 5.63 -8.01
N ALA A 217 17.77 4.59 -8.24
CA ALA A 217 16.48 4.77 -8.90
C ALA A 217 15.49 5.45 -7.95
N ARG A 218 14.81 6.47 -8.47
CA ARG A 218 13.85 7.29 -7.72
C ARG A 218 12.46 7.30 -8.32
N SER A 219 12.34 6.95 -9.60
CA SER A 219 11.04 6.77 -10.22
C SER A 219 11.07 5.82 -11.40
N GLY A 220 9.88 5.37 -11.80
CA GLY A 220 9.68 4.61 -13.02
C GLY A 220 8.99 3.27 -12.82
N SER A 221 8.74 2.61 -13.94
CA SER A 221 7.94 1.39 -14.04
C SER A 221 8.14 0.72 -15.41
N GLY A 222 7.69 -0.54 -15.53
CA GLY A 222 7.77 -1.29 -16.77
C GLY A 222 9.16 -1.89 -17.03
N SER A 223 9.41 -2.31 -18.28
CA SER A 223 10.55 -3.14 -18.65
C SER A 223 11.61 -2.44 -19.52
N GLN A 224 11.58 -1.10 -19.56
CA GLN A 224 12.48 -0.30 -20.40
C GLN A 224 13.31 0.68 -19.55
N PRO A 225 14.60 0.87 -19.85
CA PRO A 225 15.47 1.74 -19.04
C PRO A 225 15.10 3.22 -19.17
N SER A 226 14.47 3.63 -20.28
CA SER A 226 13.96 4.99 -20.47
C SER A 226 12.83 5.35 -19.50
N ASN A 227 12.18 4.36 -18.90
CA ASN A 227 11.06 4.60 -18.00
C ASN A 227 11.52 4.92 -16.58
N TYR A 228 12.80 4.70 -16.25
CA TYR A 228 13.32 4.85 -14.90
C TYR A 228 14.22 6.07 -14.79
N TRP A 229 13.92 6.93 -13.82
CA TRP A 229 14.79 8.05 -13.47
C TRP A 229 15.66 7.72 -12.27
N ILE A 230 16.90 8.21 -12.32
CA ILE A 230 17.95 7.96 -11.35
C ILE A 230 18.54 9.27 -10.83
N ASN A 231 18.92 9.26 -9.56
CA ASN A 231 19.91 10.18 -9.02
C ASN A 231 21.30 9.59 -9.31
N ASP A 232 22.08 10.30 -10.12
CA ASP A 232 23.43 9.90 -10.48
C ASP A 232 24.48 10.60 -9.59
N PRO A 233 25.23 9.85 -8.78
CA PRO A 233 26.23 10.45 -7.91
C PRO A 233 27.45 10.98 -8.67
N TRP A 234 27.71 10.58 -9.91
CA TRP A 234 28.90 11.01 -10.64
C TRP A 234 28.91 12.53 -10.87
N ASP A 235 27.87 13.03 -11.54
CA ASP A 235 27.72 14.44 -11.86
C ASP A 235 26.66 15.15 -11.01
N GLY A 236 26.00 14.43 -10.10
CA GLY A 236 24.94 15.01 -9.28
C GLY A 236 23.77 15.46 -10.13
N ALA A 237 23.35 14.65 -11.09
CA ALA A 237 22.24 14.94 -11.98
C ALA A 237 21.11 13.90 -11.88
N ILE A 238 19.89 14.34 -12.17
CA ILE A 238 18.76 13.45 -12.40
C ILE A 238 18.73 13.11 -13.89
N LYS A 239 18.75 11.82 -14.22
CA LYS A 239 18.72 11.34 -15.62
C LYS A 239 17.93 10.04 -15.73
N GLN A 240 17.62 9.62 -16.94
CA GLN A 240 17.05 8.30 -17.16
C GLN A 240 18.14 7.22 -17.10
N LEU A 241 17.77 6.01 -16.70
CA LEU A 241 18.68 4.86 -16.70
C LEU A 241 19.18 4.54 -18.13
N SER A 242 18.38 4.89 -19.14
CA SER A 242 18.75 4.80 -20.57
C SER A 242 20.02 5.61 -20.94
N ALA A 243 20.35 6.66 -20.19
CA ALA A 243 21.58 7.42 -20.39
C ALA A 243 22.83 6.53 -20.29
N TYR A 244 22.75 5.44 -19.52
CA TYR A 244 23.82 4.46 -19.39
C TYR A 244 23.69 3.31 -20.39
N THR A 245 22.51 2.70 -20.51
CA THR A 245 22.34 1.53 -21.37
C THR A 245 22.58 1.87 -22.85
N ASN A 246 22.20 3.08 -23.29
CA ASN A 246 22.48 3.56 -24.64
C ASN A 246 23.99 3.77 -24.90
N ASN A 247 24.80 3.84 -23.85
CA ASN A 247 26.26 3.99 -23.91
C ASN A 247 27.00 2.69 -23.57
N GLY A 248 26.34 1.53 -23.71
CA GLY A 248 26.96 0.21 -23.58
C GLY A 248 27.21 -0.24 -22.13
N TRP A 249 26.52 0.35 -21.17
CA TRP A 249 26.51 -0.15 -19.79
C TRP A 249 25.41 -1.20 -19.61
N THR A 250 25.71 -2.24 -18.85
CA THR A 250 24.76 -3.30 -18.50
C THR A 250 24.25 -3.10 -17.07
N LEU A 251 22.96 -3.34 -16.86
CA LEU A 251 22.33 -3.37 -15.56
C LEU A 251 22.64 -4.72 -14.90
N ASP A 252 23.46 -4.71 -13.84
CA ASP A 252 24.07 -5.93 -13.28
C ASP A 252 23.32 -6.45 -12.06
N SER A 253 23.22 -5.63 -11.02
CA SER A 253 22.61 -6.02 -9.75
C SER A 253 22.01 -4.82 -9.01
N ILE A 254 21.19 -5.11 -8.00
CA ILE A 254 20.50 -4.11 -7.17
C ILE A 254 20.88 -4.33 -5.71
N ARG A 255 21.02 -3.25 -4.94
CA ARG A 255 21.17 -3.27 -3.48
C ARG A 255 19.90 -2.74 -2.84
N GLU A 256 19.42 -3.44 -1.82
CA GLU A 256 18.17 -3.12 -1.15
C GLU A 256 18.38 -2.80 0.33
N PHE A 257 17.90 -1.62 0.70
CA PHE A 257 17.67 -1.24 2.09
C PHE A 257 16.17 -1.08 2.31
N ALA A 258 15.69 -1.36 3.51
CA ALA A 258 14.35 -1.03 3.96
C ALA A 258 14.42 0.03 5.06
N ARG A 259 13.38 0.88 5.15
CA ARG A 259 13.22 1.81 6.28
C ARG A 259 13.06 1.01 7.57
N ARG A 260 13.63 1.50 8.67
CA ARG A 260 13.40 1.03 10.04
C ARG A 260 12.50 2.00 10.79
#